data_AF-A0A543DY19-F1
#
_entry.id   AF-A0A543DY19-F1
#
_cell.length_a   1.000
_cell.length_b   1.000
_cell.length_c   1.000
_cell.angle_alpha   90.00
_cell.angle_beta   90.00
_cell.angle_gamma   90.00
#
_symmetry.space_group_name_H-M   'P 1'
#
loop_
_entity.id
_entity.type
_entity.pdbx_description
1 polymer ?
#
loop_
_entity_poly.entity_id
_entity_poly.type
_entity_poly.pdbx_seq_one_letter_code
_entity_poly.pdbx_strand_id
1 'polypeptide(L)'
;MIVRLTVQGAVVQDPDDLAGVRLRTDLDADGLRTALQTTGTGEPAGADAVLMDVAVLRSLAIMSPTAPDWPQRWASMIEDARRSGLLAADGRSIRVPIERS
;
A
#
# COMPACT_ATOMS: atom_id res chain seq x y z
N MET A 1 8.29 -1.55 -3.29
CA MET A 1 7.59 -0.27 -3.09
C MET A 1 7.27 -0.19 -1.62
N ILE A 2 7.64 0.91 -0.97
CA ILE A 2 7.38 1.11 0.46
C ILE A 2 6.36 2.23 0.60
N VAL A 3 5.28 1.95 1.33
CA VAL A 3 4.37 3.00 1.79
C VAL A 3 4.82 3.38 3.20
N ARG A 4 5.38 4.56 3.38
CA ARG A 4 5.69 5.09 4.72
C ARG A 4 4.45 5.82 5.24
N LEU A 5 3.91 5.36 6.37
CA LEU A 5 2.77 5.96 7.03
C LEU A 5 3.17 6.54 8.39
N THR A 6 2.84 7.80 8.60
CA THR A 6 3.02 8.52 9.87
C THR A 6 1.70 9.21 10.26
N VAL A 7 1.66 9.85 11.43
CA VAL A 7 0.51 10.68 11.83
C VAL A 7 0.21 11.83 10.87
N GLN A 8 1.19 12.25 10.06
CA GLN A 8 1.06 13.38 9.13
C GLN A 8 0.51 12.96 7.77
N GLY A 9 0.60 11.69 7.40
CA GLY A 9 0.20 11.23 6.09
C GLY A 9 0.89 9.95 5.63
N ALA A 10 0.62 9.57 4.39
CA ALA A 10 1.27 8.46 3.70
C ALA A 10 2.07 8.97 2.49
N VAL A 11 3.26 8.42 2.30
CA VAL A 11 4.10 8.68 1.13
C VAL A 11 4.62 7.36 0.55
N VAL A 12 4.78 7.32 -0.77
CA VAL A 12 5.37 6.17 -1.46
C VAL A 12 6.86 6.43 -1.70
N GLN A 13 7.68 5.43 -1.35
CA GLN A 13 9.10 5.35 -1.67
C GLN A 13 9.32 4.22 -2.67
N ASP A 14 10.26 4.41 -3.58
CA ASP A 14 10.60 3.46 -4.66
C ASP A 14 9.34 3.02 -5.45
N PRO A 15 8.62 3.96 -6.10
CA PRO A 15 7.35 3.66 -6.80
C PRO A 15 7.52 2.67 -7.96
N ASP A 16 8.74 2.50 -8.50
CA ASP A 16 9.04 1.53 -9.55
C ASP A 16 9.29 0.10 -9.03
N ASP A 17 9.48 -0.09 -7.73
CA ASP A 17 9.66 -1.41 -7.11
C ASP A 17 8.29 -2.09 -6.89
N LEU A 18 7.65 -2.53 -7.95
CA LEU A 18 6.31 -3.14 -7.87
C LEU A 18 6.33 -4.65 -7.56
N ALA A 19 7.50 -5.21 -7.22
CA ALA A 19 7.64 -6.64 -6.90
C ALA A 19 7.11 -7.01 -5.50
N GLY A 20 6.93 -6.01 -4.63
CA GLY A 20 6.40 -6.21 -3.28
C GLY A 20 6.05 -4.89 -2.61
N VAL A 21 4.77 -4.72 -2.28
CA VAL A 21 4.27 -3.59 -1.50
C VAL A 21 4.39 -3.93 -0.02
N ARG A 22 4.90 -2.99 0.77
CA ARG A 22 4.95 -3.08 2.23
C ARG A 22 4.64 -1.73 2.87
N LEU A 23 3.96 -1.76 4.00
CA LEU A 23 3.70 -0.57 4.81
C LEU A 23 4.79 -0.45 5.88
N ARG A 24 5.50 0.67 5.94
CA ARG A 24 6.46 0.96 7.01
C ARG A 24 5.92 2.05 7.93
N THR A 25 5.97 1.80 9.23
CA THR A 25 5.48 2.75 10.24
C THR A 25 6.13 2.51 11.60
N ASP A 26 6.30 3.59 12.34
CA ASP A 26 6.71 3.65 13.76
C ASP A 26 5.49 3.75 14.71
N LEU A 27 4.27 3.82 14.16
CA LEU A 27 3.04 3.91 14.92
C LEU A 27 2.73 2.61 15.65
N ASP A 28 2.16 2.73 16.84
CA ASP A 28 1.51 1.62 17.53
C ASP A 28 0.20 1.23 16.81
N ALA A 29 -0.50 0.22 17.31
CA ALA A 29 -1.70 -0.30 16.66
C ALA A 29 -2.84 0.73 16.57
N ASP A 30 -2.99 1.60 17.56
CA ASP A 30 -4.07 2.59 17.62
C ASP A 30 -3.74 3.82 16.77
N GLY A 31 -2.48 4.27 16.81
CA GLY A 31 -1.95 5.29 15.91
C GLY A 31 -2.03 4.86 14.45
N LEU A 32 -1.66 3.61 14.14
CA LEU A 32 -1.78 3.04 12.80
C LEU A 32 -3.22 3.08 12.30
N ARG A 33 -4.17 2.59 13.10
CA ARG A 33 -5.60 2.60 12.73
C ARG A 33 -6.10 4.01 12.46
N THR A 34 -5.74 4.95 13.34
CA THR A 34 -6.13 6.36 13.22
C THR A 34 -5.55 6.96 11.94
N ALA A 35 -4.25 6.78 11.68
CA ALA A 35 -3.59 7.32 10.51
C ALA A 35 -4.16 6.75 9.20
N LEU A 36 -4.44 5.45 9.13
CA LEU A 36 -5.07 4.80 7.97
C LEU A 36 -6.45 5.42 7.67
N GLN A 37 -7.27 5.62 8.69
CA GLN A 37 -8.60 6.23 8.57
C GLN A 37 -8.52 7.70 8.17
N THR A 38 -7.69 8.50 8.85
CA THR A 38 -7.55 9.94 8.59
C THR A 38 -7.03 10.21 7.17
N THR A 39 -6.12 9.37 6.68
CA THR A 39 -5.54 9.51 5.33
C THR A 39 -6.38 8.84 4.24
N GLY A 40 -7.39 8.05 4.62
CA GLY A 40 -8.16 7.23 3.69
C GLY A 40 -7.32 6.16 2.96
N THR A 41 -6.16 5.80 3.50
CA THR A 41 -5.21 4.90 2.81
C THR A 41 -5.53 3.42 3.01
N GLY A 42 -6.37 3.08 3.98
CA GLY A 42 -6.75 1.70 4.23
C GLY A 42 -7.34 1.44 5.60
N GLU A 43 -7.23 0.20 6.04
CA GLU A 43 -7.66 -0.28 7.36
C GLU A 43 -6.77 -1.43 7.88
N PRO A 44 -6.69 -1.63 9.21
CA PRO A 44 -5.95 -2.75 9.78
C PRO A 44 -6.53 -4.11 9.38
N ALA A 45 -5.65 -5.10 9.15
CA ALA A 45 -6.05 -6.43 8.69
C ALA A 45 -5.33 -7.54 9.46
N GLY A 46 -5.45 -7.52 10.79
CA GLY A 46 -4.69 -8.36 11.71
C GLY A 46 -3.50 -7.61 12.33
N ALA A 47 -2.58 -8.35 12.96
CA ALA A 47 -1.45 -7.76 13.68
C ALA A 47 -0.34 -7.22 12.76
N ASP A 48 -0.10 -7.93 11.64
CA ASP A 48 1.08 -7.73 10.79
C ASP A 48 0.73 -7.32 9.35
N ALA A 49 -0.52 -6.93 9.10
CA ALA A 49 -0.95 -6.50 7.77
C ALA A 49 -2.04 -5.44 7.83
N VAL A 50 -2.16 -4.71 6.73
CA VAL A 50 -3.25 -3.76 6.45
C VAL A 50 -3.91 -4.09 5.12
N LEU A 51 -5.16 -3.69 4.96
CA LEU A 51 -5.79 -3.57 3.65
C LEU A 51 -5.59 -2.13 3.18
N MET A 52 -4.91 -1.93 2.06
CA MET A 52 -4.70 -0.62 1.47
C MET A 52 -5.64 -0.40 0.29
N ASP A 53 -6.22 0.79 0.18
CA ASP A 53 -7.03 1.16 -0.98
C ASP A 53 -6.14 1.25 -2.24
N VAL A 54 -6.50 0.49 -3.27
CA VAL A 54 -5.73 0.37 -4.51
C VAL A 54 -5.69 1.68 -5.28
N ALA A 55 -6.78 2.45 -5.31
CA ALA A 55 -6.84 3.72 -6.03
C ALA A 55 -6.02 4.80 -5.33
N VAL A 56 -6.07 4.86 -3.99
CA VAL A 56 -5.25 5.76 -3.18
C VAL A 56 -3.79 5.41 -3.31
N LEU A 57 -3.42 4.12 -3.18
CA LEU A 57 -2.05 3.65 -3.34
C LEU A 57 -1.49 4.04 -4.72
N ARG A 58 -2.28 3.83 -5.79
CA ARG A 58 -1.88 4.21 -7.15
C ARG A 58 -1.66 5.72 -7.26
N SER A 59 -2.53 6.52 -6.67
CA SER A 59 -2.44 7.99 -6.72
C SER A 59 -1.20 8.52 -6.01
N LEU A 60 -0.79 7.88 -4.90
CA LEU A 60 0.47 8.21 -4.23
C LEU A 60 1.68 7.78 -5.06
N ALA A 61 1.63 6.58 -5.65
CA ALA A 61 2.76 5.99 -6.37
C ALA A 61 3.02 6.64 -7.74
N ILE A 62 1.99 7.13 -8.43
CA ILE A 62 2.12 7.73 -9.77
C ILE A 62 2.79 9.11 -9.76
N MET A 63 3.02 9.71 -8.59
CA MET A 63 3.60 11.06 -8.50
C MET A 63 5.06 11.14 -8.96
N SER A 64 5.82 10.05 -8.88
CA SER A 64 7.25 10.07 -9.22
C SER A 64 7.85 8.72 -9.70
N PRO A 65 7.17 7.92 -10.55
CA PRO A 65 7.79 6.76 -11.17
C PRO A 65 8.82 7.20 -12.22
N THR A 66 9.88 6.42 -12.37
CA THR A 66 10.92 6.62 -13.40
C THR A 66 10.76 5.67 -14.58
N ALA A 67 10.03 4.56 -14.41
CA ALA A 67 9.86 3.56 -15.45
C ALA A 67 8.77 3.98 -16.47
N PRO A 68 9.06 3.99 -17.79
CA PRO A 68 8.08 4.38 -18.81
C PRO A 68 6.92 3.37 -18.96
N ASP A 69 7.13 2.12 -18.56
CA ASP A 69 6.16 1.03 -18.57
C ASP A 69 5.46 0.84 -17.20
N TRP A 70 5.55 1.84 -16.31
CA TRP A 70 4.97 1.78 -14.97
C TRP A 70 3.48 1.40 -14.96
N PRO A 71 2.59 1.91 -15.85
CA PRO A 71 1.19 1.49 -15.87
C PRO A 71 1.00 -0.02 -16.10
N GLN A 72 1.81 -0.62 -16.97
CA GLN A 72 1.76 -2.06 -17.27
C GLN A 72 2.29 -2.86 -16.08
N ARG A 73 3.40 -2.42 -15.47
CA ARG A 73 3.98 -3.07 -14.28
C ARG A 73 3.02 -3.00 -13.09
N TRP A 74 2.30 -1.89 -12.92
CA TRP A 74 1.26 -1.74 -11.91
C TRP A 74 0.13 -2.74 -12.12
N ALA A 75 -0.37 -2.85 -13.36
CA ALA A 75 -1.43 -3.81 -13.70
C ALA A 75 -0.99 -5.26 -13.41
N SER A 76 0.26 -5.61 -13.75
CA SER A 76 0.83 -6.93 -13.43
C SER A 76 0.90 -7.18 -11.93
N MET A 77 1.32 -6.20 -11.13
CA MET A 77 1.35 -6.32 -9.66
C MET A 77 -0.05 -6.58 -9.08
N ILE A 78 -1.08 -5.89 -9.57
CA ILE A 78 -2.47 -6.11 -9.10
C ILE A 78 -2.97 -7.50 -9.49
N GLU A 79 -2.66 -7.96 -10.70
CA GLU A 79 -3.01 -9.32 -11.15
C GLU A 79 -2.27 -10.38 -10.33
N ASP A 80 -1.00 -10.19 -10.01
CA ASP A 80 -0.23 -11.07 -9.14
C ASP A 80 -0.80 -11.14 -7.71
N ALA A 81 -1.19 -9.98 -7.16
CA ALA A 81 -1.86 -9.91 -5.86
C ALA A 81 -3.20 -10.65 -5.88
N ARG A 82 -3.97 -10.54 -6.97
CA ARG A 82 -5.22 -11.29 -7.16
C ARG A 82 -4.97 -12.79 -7.19
N ARG A 83 -4.00 -13.26 -7.99
CA ARG A 83 -3.65 -14.69 -8.07
C ARG A 83 -3.15 -15.26 -6.74
N SER A 84 -2.50 -14.42 -5.94
CA SER A 84 -1.97 -14.79 -4.62
C SER A 84 -3.01 -14.65 -3.48
N GLY A 85 -4.25 -14.24 -3.78
CA GLY A 85 -5.29 -14.02 -2.77
C GLY A 85 -5.04 -12.81 -1.86
N LEU A 86 -4.14 -11.90 -2.24
CA LEU A 86 -3.85 -10.67 -1.51
C LEU A 86 -4.81 -9.54 -1.89
N LEU A 87 -5.39 -9.58 -3.09
CA LEU A 87 -6.42 -8.64 -3.49
C LEU A 87 -7.78 -9.05 -2.89
N ALA A 88 -8.49 -8.10 -2.27
CA ALA A 88 -9.84 -8.31 -1.80
C ALA A 88 -10.78 -8.68 -2.96
N ALA A 89 -11.87 -9.39 -2.66
CA ALA A 89 -12.80 -9.91 -3.66
C ALA A 89 -13.45 -8.80 -4.52
N ASP A 90 -13.61 -7.61 -3.98
CA ASP A 90 -14.14 -6.43 -4.68
C ASP A 90 -13.08 -5.67 -5.50
N GLY A 91 -11.81 -6.09 -5.42
CA GLY A 91 -10.68 -5.47 -6.12
C GLY A 91 -10.27 -4.11 -5.57
N ARG A 92 -10.90 -3.61 -4.50
CA ARG A 92 -10.66 -2.24 -4.00
C ARG A 92 -9.48 -2.16 -3.05
N SER A 93 -9.15 -3.26 -2.37
CA SER A 93 -8.07 -3.26 -1.40
C SER A 93 -7.07 -4.39 -1.62
N ILE A 94 -5.80 -4.11 -1.36
CA ILE A 94 -4.72 -5.09 -1.37
C ILE A 94 -4.19 -5.28 0.06
N ARG A 95 -4.01 -6.54 0.46
CA ARG A 95 -3.38 -6.92 1.72
C ARG A 95 -1.88 -6.71 1.63
N VAL A 96 -1.36 -5.86 2.52
CA VAL A 96 0.03 -5.41 2.53
C VAL A 96 0.64 -5.72 3.91
N PRO A 97 1.81 -6.37 3.99
CA PRO A 97 2.49 -6.62 5.26
C PRO A 97 3.01 -5.31 5.90
N ILE A 98 3.02 -5.29 7.22
CA ILE A 98 3.58 -4.21 8.03
C ILE A 98 5.04 -4.52 8.33
N GLU A 99 5.92 -3.57 8.02
CA GLU A 99 7.31 -3.52 8.43
C GLU A 99 7.44 -2.48 9.56
N ARG A 100 7.75 -2.93 10.78
CA ARG A 100 7.96 -2.03 11.93
C ARG A 100 9.37 -1.46 11.88
N SER A 101 9.50 -0.14 12.05
CA SER A 101 10.78 0.58 12.13
C SER A 101 11.00 1.17 13.51
#